data_AF-A0A2C1JV68-F1
#
_entry.id   AF-A0A2C1JV68-F1
#
_cell.length_a   1.000
_cell.length_b   1.000
_cell.length_c   1.000
_cell.angle_alpha   90.00
_cell.angle_beta   90.00
_cell.angle_gamma   90.00
#
_symmetry.space_group_name_H-M   'P 1'
#
loop_
_entity.id
_entity.type
_entity.pdbx_description
1 polymer ?
#
loop_
_entity_poly.entity_id
_entity_poly.type
_entity_poly.pdbx_seq_one_letter_code
_entity_poly.pdbx_strand_id
1 'polypeptide(L)'
;MSDAAYYFKIYEDKSASKFIEVNEVAFTRLGYTQEEMLQMSAQHIDSHRGDQLQEIYNKIYINETYTFETTHVCKDGTLLPVENKTHILEVGDITQRYSGI
;
A
#
# COMPACT_ATOMS: atom_id res chain seq x y z
N MET A 1 10.88 -16.96 -1.75
CA MET A 1 10.07 -16.00 -2.54
C MET A 1 9.77 -14.86 -1.59
N SER A 2 10.09 -13.62 -1.96
CA SER A 2 9.71 -12.46 -1.13
C SER A 2 8.20 -12.25 -1.19
N ASP A 3 7.64 -11.63 -0.17
CA ASP A 3 6.23 -11.32 -0.17
C ASP A 3 5.89 -10.13 -1.08
N ALA A 4 4.59 -9.88 -1.30
CA ALA A 4 4.12 -8.71 -2.06
C ALA A 4 4.54 -7.41 -1.36
N ALA A 5 5.14 -6.48 -2.10
CA ALA A 5 5.59 -5.19 -1.59
C ALA A 5 5.34 -4.06 -2.59
N TYR A 6 4.96 -2.91 -2.06
CA TYR A 6 4.74 -1.67 -2.80
C TYR A 6 5.11 -0.46 -1.95
N TYR A 7 5.59 0.59 -2.61
CA TYR A 7 6.22 1.77 -2.01
C TYR A 7 5.41 2.99 -2.43
N PHE A 8 5.05 3.87 -1.49
CA PHE A 8 4.37 5.12 -1.77
C PHE A 8 4.65 6.14 -0.66
N LYS A 9 4.34 7.41 -0.90
CA LYS A 9 4.43 8.49 0.09
C LYS A 9 3.07 8.71 0.72
N ILE A 10 3.08 9.01 2.01
CA ILE A 10 1.93 9.59 2.71
C ILE A 10 2.30 11.03 3.01
N TYR A 11 1.41 11.96 2.66
CA TYR A 11 1.60 13.39 2.86
C TYR A 11 0.97 13.87 4.18
N GLU A 12 1.30 15.09 4.61
CA GLU A 12 0.78 15.67 5.85
C GLU A 12 -0.74 15.79 5.87
N ASP A 13 -1.36 16.01 4.70
CA ASP A 13 -2.81 16.06 4.49
C ASP A 13 -3.48 14.68 4.51
N LYS A 14 -2.72 13.63 4.83
CA LYS A 14 -3.17 12.23 4.90
C LYS A 14 -3.65 11.70 3.56
N SER A 15 -3.16 12.25 2.47
CA SER A 15 -3.26 11.64 1.14
C SER A 15 -2.05 10.73 0.87
N ALA A 16 -2.22 9.81 -0.08
CA ALA A 16 -1.17 8.91 -0.54
C ALA A 16 -0.79 9.20 -2.00
N SER A 17 0.49 9.13 -2.31
CA SER A 17 0.98 9.21 -3.69
C SER A 17 0.56 7.99 -4.51
N LYS A 18 0.85 8.05 -5.82
CA LYS A 18 0.94 6.83 -6.62
C LYS A 18 2.04 5.90 -6.09
N PHE A 19 1.96 4.63 -6.44
CA PHE A 19 3.06 3.70 -6.17
C PHE A 19 4.34 4.16 -6.88
N ILE A 20 5.42 4.22 -6.12
CA ILE A 20 6.77 4.58 -6.58
C ILE A 20 7.49 3.33 -7.09
N GLU A 21 7.30 2.23 -6.38
CA GLU A 21 7.88 0.94 -6.69
C GLU A 21 6.89 -0.14 -6.28
N VAL A 22 6.83 -1.20 -7.07
CA VAL A 22 6.05 -2.41 -6.79
C VAL A 22 6.89 -3.60 -7.21
N ASN A 23 6.90 -4.65 -6.40
CA ASN A 23 7.60 -5.87 -6.76
C ASN A 23 6.73 -6.81 -7.61
N GLU A 24 7.37 -7.79 -8.24
CA GLU A 24 6.72 -8.77 -9.12
C GLU A 24 5.58 -9.52 -8.45
N VAL A 25 5.78 -9.88 -7.19
CA VAL A 25 4.79 -10.64 -6.42
C VAL A 25 3.51 -9.82 -6.19
N ALA A 26 3.62 -8.52 -5.92
CA ALA A 26 2.47 -7.66 -5.70
C ALA A 26 1.59 -7.54 -6.95
N PHE A 27 2.18 -7.15 -8.09
CA PHE A 27 1.40 -6.92 -9.30
C PHE A 27 0.85 -8.23 -9.88
N THR A 28 1.62 -9.32 -9.80
CA THR A 28 1.15 -10.65 -10.23
C THR A 28 -0.02 -11.13 -9.37
N ARG A 29 0.06 -10.95 -8.05
CA ARG A 29 -0.99 -11.38 -7.12
C ARG A 29 -2.30 -10.58 -7.27
N LEU A 30 -2.19 -9.28 -7.59
CA LEU A 30 -3.35 -8.40 -7.79
C LEU A 30 -3.89 -8.42 -9.23
N GLY A 31 -3.20 -9.10 -10.15
CA GLY A 31 -3.59 -9.24 -11.55
C GLY A 31 -3.33 -8.01 -12.42
N TYR A 32 -2.44 -7.10 -11.98
CA TYR A 32 -2.05 -5.90 -12.72
C TYR A 32 -0.67 -6.07 -13.35
N THR A 33 -0.36 -5.25 -14.35
CA THR A 33 1.04 -5.07 -14.76
C THR A 33 1.76 -4.11 -13.81
N GLN A 34 3.10 -4.11 -13.86
CA GLN A 34 3.90 -3.14 -13.12
C GLN A 34 3.52 -1.70 -13.48
N GLU A 35 3.37 -1.40 -14.78
CA GLU A 35 3.05 -0.07 -15.28
C GLU A 35 1.67 0.39 -14.81
N GLU A 36 0.67 -0.51 -14.81
CA GLU A 36 -0.66 -0.23 -14.30
C GLU A 36 -0.60 0.15 -12.82
N MET A 37 0.07 -0.66 -12.00
CA MET A 37 0.21 -0.36 -10.57
C MET A 37 0.95 0.95 -10.34
N LEU A 38 2.03 1.26 -11.06
CA LEU A 38 2.75 2.53 -10.91
C LEU A 38 1.91 3.77 -11.27
N GLN A 39 0.79 3.59 -11.98
CA GLN A 39 -0.19 4.66 -12.21
C GLN A 39 -1.32 4.74 -11.17
N MET A 40 -1.39 3.76 -10.26
CA MET A 40 -2.36 3.66 -9.18
C MET A 40 -1.78 4.13 -7.85
N SER A 41 -2.65 4.32 -6.87
CA SER A 41 -2.30 4.54 -5.45
C SER A 41 -2.97 3.47 -4.59
N ALA A 42 -2.53 3.32 -3.33
CA ALA A 42 -3.05 2.31 -2.40
C ALA A 42 -4.58 2.32 -2.27
N GLN A 43 -5.22 3.48 -2.33
CA GLN A 43 -6.69 3.61 -2.27
C GLN A 43 -7.44 2.91 -3.42
N HIS A 44 -6.78 2.71 -4.57
CA HIS A 44 -7.38 2.05 -5.74
C HIS A 44 -7.45 0.54 -5.57
N ILE A 45 -6.57 -0.04 -4.74
CA ILE A 45 -6.55 -1.48 -4.46
C ILE A 45 -7.10 -1.81 -3.09
N ASP A 46 -7.18 -0.87 -2.14
CA ASP A 46 -7.77 -1.12 -0.83
C ASP A 46 -9.30 -1.14 -0.89
N SER A 47 -9.99 -1.67 0.12
CA SER A 47 -11.45 -1.66 0.25
C SER A 47 -11.97 -0.58 1.21
N HIS A 48 -11.13 -0.08 2.13
CA HIS A 48 -11.45 1.02 3.03
C HIS A 48 -11.67 2.31 2.24
N ARG A 49 -12.65 3.11 2.68
CA ARG A 49 -13.02 4.38 2.03
C ARG A 49 -13.23 5.47 3.08
N GLY A 50 -13.12 6.72 2.64
CA GLY A 50 -13.40 7.89 3.48
C GLY A 50 -12.62 7.86 4.79
N ASP A 51 -13.33 8.03 5.89
CA ASP A 51 -12.77 8.16 7.24
C ASP A 51 -11.91 6.96 7.66
N GLN A 52 -12.26 5.74 7.24
CA GLN A 52 -11.49 4.53 7.56
C GLN A 52 -10.08 4.59 6.95
N LEU A 53 -10.00 5.01 5.69
CA LEU A 53 -8.73 5.12 4.99
C LEU A 53 -7.87 6.24 5.59
N GLN A 54 -8.50 7.37 5.97
CA GLN A 54 -7.82 8.46 6.67
C GLN A 54 -7.29 8.01 8.04
N GLU A 55 -8.04 7.22 8.79
CA GLU A 55 -7.59 6.67 10.08
C GLU A 55 -6.37 5.75 9.89
N ILE A 56 -6.38 4.89 8.86
CA ILE A 56 -5.24 4.04 8.51
C ILE A 56 -4.02 4.89 8.15
N TYR A 57 -4.16 5.87 7.25
CA TYR A 57 -3.04 6.75 6.88
C TYR A 57 -2.52 7.58 8.06
N ASN A 58 -3.40 8.01 8.96
CA ASN A 58 -2.99 8.63 10.22
C ASN A 58 -2.15 7.68 11.08
N LYS A 59 -2.61 6.44 11.27
CA LYS A 59 -1.88 5.42 12.04
C LYS A 59 -0.55 5.07 11.40
N ILE A 60 -0.48 4.96 10.08
CA ILE A 60 0.80 4.76 9.40
C ILE A 60 1.68 5.98 9.66
N TYR A 61 1.22 7.20 9.40
CA TYR A 61 2.01 8.43 9.53
C TYR A 61 2.62 8.65 10.91
N ILE A 62 1.90 8.32 12.00
CA ILE A 62 2.37 8.55 13.37
C ILE A 62 3.22 7.41 13.95
N ASN A 63 3.19 6.21 13.35
CA ASN A 63 3.89 5.04 13.87
C ASN A 63 5.04 4.64 12.94
N GLU A 64 6.21 4.34 13.49
CA GLU A 64 7.33 3.78 12.71
C GLU A 64 6.95 2.47 12.01
N THR A 65 6.11 1.66 12.65
CA THR A 65 5.55 0.43 12.11
C THR A 65 4.08 0.29 12.48
N TYR A 66 3.23 -0.16 11.56
CA TYR A 66 1.81 -0.39 11.80
C TYR A 66 1.33 -1.64 11.05
N THR A 67 0.54 -2.49 11.69
CA THR A 67 -0.07 -3.68 11.08
C THR A 67 -1.59 -3.55 11.12
N PHE A 68 -2.25 -3.88 10.01
CA PHE A 68 -3.70 -3.85 9.89
C PHE A 68 -4.17 -4.87 8.85
N GLU A 69 -5.39 -5.37 9.04
CA GLU A 69 -6.07 -6.21 8.06
C GLU A 69 -6.88 -5.33 7.10
N THR A 70 -6.95 -5.74 5.84
CA THR A 70 -7.79 -5.10 4.82
C THR A 70 -8.18 -6.14 3.77
N THR A 71 -9.06 -5.75 2.86
CA THR A 71 -9.34 -6.51 1.64
C THR A 71 -8.82 -5.72 0.44
N HIS A 72 -7.95 -6.33 -0.36
CA HIS A 72 -7.56 -5.79 -1.64
C HIS A 72 -8.56 -6.15 -2.74
N VAL A 73 -8.79 -5.22 -3.68
CA VAL A 73 -9.62 -5.41 -4.87
C VAL A 73 -8.69 -5.62 -6.06
N CYS A 74 -8.62 -6.86 -6.54
CA CYS A 74 -7.84 -7.25 -7.71
C CYS A 74 -8.43 -6.66 -9.01
N LYS A 75 -7.65 -6.70 -10.09
CA LYS A 75 -8.05 -6.17 -11.40
C LYS A 75 -9.36 -6.76 -11.94
N ASP A 76 -9.57 -8.05 -11.70
CA ASP A 76 -10.77 -8.79 -12.09
C ASP A 76 -11.97 -8.58 -11.13
N GLY A 77 -11.79 -7.76 -10.08
CA GLY A 77 -12.77 -7.54 -9.03
C GLY A 77 -12.72 -8.55 -7.89
N THR A 78 -11.82 -9.55 -7.93
CA THR A 78 -11.64 -10.49 -6.84
C THR A 78 -11.25 -9.76 -5.55
N LEU A 79 -11.89 -10.15 -4.45
CA LEU A 79 -11.61 -9.61 -3.12
C LEU A 79 -10.59 -10.52 -2.42
N LEU A 80 -9.45 -9.96 -2.07
CA LEU A 80 -8.33 -10.66 -1.45
C LEU A 80 -8.09 -10.11 -0.04
N PRO A 81 -8.52 -10.83 1.02
CA PRO A 81 -8.16 -10.48 2.39
C PRO A 81 -6.64 -10.56 2.59
N VAL A 82 -6.05 -9.53 3.17
CA VAL A 82 -4.61 -9.43 3.44
C VAL A 82 -4.35 -8.78 4.79
N GLU A 83 -3.23 -9.14 5.41
CA GLU A 83 -2.63 -8.36 6.48
C GLU A 83 -1.51 -7.50 5.88
N ASN A 84 -1.64 -6.19 6.01
CA ASN A 84 -0.56 -5.26 5.69
C ASN A 84 0.14 -4.86 6.97
N LYS A 85 1.44 -5.01 7.00
CA LYS A 85 2.33 -4.25 7.88
C LYS A 85 2.96 -3.14 7.04
N THR A 86 3.31 -2.04 7.68
CA THR A 86 3.87 -0.86 7.02
C THR A 86 5.01 -0.36 7.86
N HIS A 87 6.06 0.15 7.22
CA HIS A 87 7.21 0.74 7.89
C HIS A 87 7.46 2.13 7.33
N ILE A 88 7.48 3.14 8.18
CA ILE A 88 7.98 4.46 7.79
C ILE A 88 9.49 4.40 7.73
N LEU A 89 10.04 4.89 6.63
CA LEU A 89 11.47 5.12 6.48
C LEU A 89 11.69 6.61 6.24
N GLU A 90 12.42 7.25 7.14
CA GLU A 90 12.93 8.60 6.95
C GLU A 90 14.14 8.56 6.01
N VAL A 91 13.92 8.85 4.73
CA VAL A 91 14.99 8.94 3.73
C VAL A 91 14.96 10.34 3.16
N GLY A 92 15.55 11.33 3.85
CA GLY A 92 15.80 12.71 3.34
C GLY A 92 14.87 13.22 2.23
N ASP A 93 13.54 13.12 2.44
CA ASP A 93 12.44 13.12 1.45
C ASP A 93 11.85 11.75 0.98
N ILE A 94 11.56 10.88 1.96
CA ILE A 94 10.62 9.72 2.01
C ILE A 94 10.77 8.61 0.93
N THR A 95 11.05 7.36 1.36
CA THR A 95 10.85 6.10 0.58
C THR A 95 10.69 4.89 1.54
N GLN A 96 9.56 4.16 1.54
CA GLN A 96 9.22 3.08 2.51
C GLN A 96 9.39 1.64 2.00
N ARG A 97 10.17 0.78 2.67
CA ARG A 97 10.33 -0.67 2.40
C ARG A 97 9.26 -1.51 3.09
N TYR A 98 8.76 -2.55 2.41
CA TYR A 98 7.95 -3.59 3.04
C TYR A 98 8.36 -5.03 2.70
N SER A 99 8.07 -5.95 3.63
CA SER A 99 8.01 -7.41 3.50
C SER A 99 6.92 -7.91 4.45
N GLY A 100 5.92 -8.62 3.93
CA GLY A 100 4.77 -9.13 4.70
C GLY A 100 4.28 -10.47 4.22
N ILE A 101 4.49 -11.48 5.07
CA ILE A 101 4.26 -12.93 4.93
C ILE A 101 3.02 -13.29 4.09
#